data_AF-A0A915C060-F1
#
_entry.id   AF-A0A915C060-F1
#
_cell.length_a   1.000
_cell.length_b   1.000
_cell.length_c   1.000
_cell.angle_alpha   90.00
_cell.angle_beta   90.00
_cell.angle_gamma   90.00
#
_symmetry.space_group_name_H-M   'P 1'
#
loop_
_entity.id
_entity.type
_entity.pdbx_description
1 polymer ?
#
loop_
_entity_poly.entity_id
_entity_poly.type
_entity_poly.pdbx_seq_one_letter_code
_entity_poly.pdbx_strand_id
1 'polypeptide(L)' 'MDLIEGASLRDHINSVKEKCETFPEARIWNIVIQMALALRYLHKDKRIVHRDLKPNNIMLADNDRVVIS' A
#
# COMPACT_ATOMS: atom_id res chain seq x y z
N MET A 1 -1.71 12.83 -14.15
CA MET A 1 -1.65 11.95 -12.96
C MET A 1 -2.92 11.14 -13.03
N ASP A 2 -2.82 9.83 -13.22
CA ASP A 2 -4.02 9.00 -13.38
C ASP A 2 -4.73 8.89 -12.04
N LEU A 3 -6.05 9.01 -12.05
CA LEU A 3 -6.86 8.76 -10.87
C LEU A 3 -6.74 7.28 -10.52
N ILE A 4 -6.24 6.98 -9.32
CA ILE A 4 -6.26 5.63 -8.78
C ILE A 4 -7.54 5.51 -7.97
N GLU A 5 -8.50 4.73 -8.47
CA GLU A 5 -9.68 4.35 -7.69
C GLU A 5 -9.22 3.49 -6.50
N GLY A 6 -9.48 3.96 -5.27
CA GLY A 6 -8.99 3.37 -4.04
C GLY A 6 -8.88 4.37 -2.89
N ALA A 7 -8.42 3.90 -1.73
CA ALA A 7 -8.15 4.74 -0.55
C ALA A 7 -6.74 4.47 -0.01
N SER A 8 -6.24 5.36 0.83
CA SER A 8 -4.90 5.17 1.41
C SER A 8 -4.91 4.02 2.41
N LEU A 9 -3.77 3.35 2.58
CA LEU A 9 -3.59 2.32 3.59
C LEU A 9 -3.88 2.85 4.99
N ARG A 10 -3.63 4.15 5.24
CA ARG A 10 -4.04 4.82 6.48
C ARG A 10 -5.56 4.78 6.68
N ASP A 11 -6.33 5.12 5.65
CA ASP A 11 -7.80 5.14 5.73
C ASP A 11 -8.34 3.73 5.98
N HIS A 12 -7.77 2.72 5.34
CA HIS A 12 -8.10 1.33 5.60
C HIS A 12 -7.79 0.91 7.04
N ILE A 13 -6.60 1.28 7.57
CA ILE A 13 -6.23 0.98 8.96
C ILE A 13 -7.20 1.65 9.95
N ASN A 14 -7.55 2.91 9.72
CA ASN A 14 -8.49 3.63 10.56
C ASN A 14 -9.89 2.98 10.51
N SER A 15 -10.39 2.63 9.33
CA SER A 15 -11.69 1.98 9.16
C SER A 15 -11.77 0.64 9.90
N VAL A 16 -10.73 -0.18 9.81
CA VAL A 16 -10.65 -1.46 10.54
C VAL A 16 -10.61 -1.23 12.04
N LYS A 17 -9.85 -0.22 12.50
CA LYS A 17 -9.77 0.13 13.92
C LYS A 17 -11.10 0.66 14.48
N GLU A 18 -11.80 1.50 13.74
CA GLU A 18 -13.12 2.04 14.11
C GLU A 18 -14.18 0.94 14.24
N LYS A 19 -14.05 -0.13 13.45
CA LYS A 19 -14.89 -1.32 13.53
C LYS A 19 -14.45 -2.32 14.61
N CYS A 20 -13.36 -2.04 15.33
CA CYS A 20 -12.74 -2.99 16.28
C CYS A 20 -12.36 -4.33 15.63
N GLU A 21 -11.99 -4.30 14.35
CA GLU A 21 -11.56 -5.47 13.58
C GLU A 21 -10.04 -5.53 13.44
N THR A 22 -9.55 -6.61 12.84
CA THR A 22 -8.15 -6.75 12.41
C THR A 22 -8.09 -7.14 10.95
N PHE A 23 -6.95 -6.86 10.30
CA PHE A 23 -6.70 -7.39 8.96
C PHE A 23 -6.42 -8.89 9.06
N PRO A 24 -7.03 -9.73 8.19
CA PRO A 24 -6.60 -11.10 8.03
C PRO A 24 -5.12 -11.16 7.65
N GLU A 25 -4.36 -12.07 8.25
CA GLU A 25 -2.90 -12.15 8.04
C GLU A 25 -2.55 -12.34 6.56
N ALA A 26 -3.31 -13.16 5.84
CA ALA A 26 -3.15 -13.37 4.40
C ALA A 26 -3.25 -12.06 3.60
N ARG A 27 -4.15 -11.15 4.00
CA ARG A 27 -4.30 -9.84 3.37
C ARG A 27 -3.10 -8.93 3.67
N ILE A 28 -2.60 -8.97 4.90
CA ILE A 28 -1.38 -8.23 5.29
C ILE A 28 -0.20 -8.69 4.43
N TRP A 29 0.02 -10.01 4.31
CA TRP A 29 1.10 -10.55 3.50
C TRP A 29 0.97 -10.17 2.02
N ASN A 30 -0.24 -10.21 1.45
CA ASN A 30 -0.48 -9.76 0.08
C ASN A 30 -0.02 -8.30 -0.13
N ILE A 31 -0.39 -7.39 0.77
CA ILE A 31 -0.01 -5.98 0.70
C ILE A 31 1.51 -5.81 0.85
N VAL A 32 2.12 -6.45 1.86
CA VAL A 32 3.56 -6.35 2.15
C VAL A 32 4.41 -6.86 0.98
N ILE A 33 4.03 -7.98 0.37
CA ILE A 33 4.76 -8.53 -0.78
C ILE A 33 4.72 -7.56 -1.97
N GLN A 34 3.55 -6.98 -2.28
CA GLN A 34 3.44 -6.00 -3.36
C GLN A 34 4.26 -4.74 -3.09
N MET A 35 4.25 -4.23 -1.85
CA MET A 35 5.11 -3.11 -1.46
C MET A 35 6.60 -3.43 -1.64
N ALA A 36 7.04 -4.62 -1.21
CA ALA A 36 8.43 -5.06 -1.35
C ALA A 36 8.85 -5.18 -2.82
N LEU A 37 7.98 -5.69 -3.70
CA LEU A 37 8.22 -5.77 -5.14
C LEU A 37 8.32 -4.38 -5.78
N ALA A 38 7.43 -3.45 -5.42
CA ALA A 38 7.46 -2.08 -5.91
C ALA A 38 8.72 -1.33 -5.47
N LEU A 39 9.12 -1.46 -4.21
CA LEU A 39 10.36 -0.87 -3.69
C LEU A 39 11.60 -1.51 -4.34
N ARG A 40 11.60 -2.83 -4.55
CA ARG A 40 12.69 -3.51 -5.27
C ARG A 40 12.85 -2.90 -6.66
N TYR A 41 11.75 -2.70 -7.39
CA TYR A 41 11.77 -2.08 -8.71
C TYR A 41 12.32 -0.65 -8.68
N LEU A 42 11.85 0.19 -7.74
CA LEU A 42 12.37 1.55 -7.57
C LEU A 42 13.89 1.55 -7.33
N HIS A 43 14.36 0.69 -6.42
CA HIS A 43 15.77 0.67 -6.02
C HIS A 43 16.70 0.02 -7.05
N LYS A 44 16.30 -1.11 -7.64
CA LYS A 44 17.15 -1.93 -8.52
C LYS A 44 17.11 -1.43 -9.96
N ASP A 45 15.91 -1.22 -10.49
CA ASP A 45 15.68 -0.96 -11.91
C ASP A 45 15.71 0.55 -12.20
N LYS A 46 15.18 1.38 -11.29
CA LYS A 46 15.11 2.83 -11.48
C LYS A 46 16.19 3.63 -10.76
N ARG A 47 16.88 3.04 -9.78
CA ARG A 47 17.85 3.74 -8.93
C ARG A 47 17.25 4.95 -8.20
N ILE A 48 15.96 4.88 -7.87
CA ILE A 48 15.21 5.95 -7.17
C ILE A 48 14.96 5.53 -5.74
N VAL A 49 15.21 6.43 -4.79
CA VAL A 49 14.78 6.27 -3.39
C VAL A 49 13.44 6.98 -3.21
N HIS A 50 12.42 6.29 -2.72
CA HIS A 50 11.08 6.87 -2.53
C HIS A 50 11.07 8.05 -1.54
N ARG A 51 11.81 7.92 -0.43
CA ARG A 51 12.00 8.91 0.67
C ARG A 51 10.76 9.28 1.49
N ASP A 52 9.53 9.06 1.01
CA ASP A 52 8.31 9.35 1.77
C ASP A 52 7.38 8.12 1.87
N LEU A 53 7.96 6.97 2.26
CA LEU A 53 7.19 5.74 2.41
C LEU A 53 6.44 5.73 3.75
N LYS A 54 5.13 5.94 3.70
CA LYS A 54 4.22 5.97 4.85
C LYS A 54 2.81 5.50 4.44
N PRO A 55 1.94 5.08 5.36
CA PRO A 55 0.60 4.60 5.03
C PRO A 55 -0.27 5.54 4.20
N ASN A 56 -0.06 6.87 4.31
CA ASN A 56 -0.78 7.85 3.51
C ASN A 56 -0.41 7.80 2.01
N ASN A 57 0.81 7.35 1.69
CA ASN A 57 1.35 7.32 0.32
C ASN A 57 1.32 5.89 -0.26
N ILE A 58 0.50 5.02 0.32
CA ILE A 58 0.26 3.67 -0.15
C ILE A 58 -1.23 3.59 -0.45
N MET A 59 -1.59 3.50 -1.71
CA MET A 59 -2.97 3.37 -2.17
C MET A 59 -3.33 1.89 -2.26
N LEU A 60 -4.47 1.51 -1.70
CA LEU A 60 -5.11 0.22 -1.97
C LEU A 60 -6.26 0.46 -2.95
N ALA A 61 -6.07 -0.03 -4.17
CA ALA A 61 -7.10 -0.09 -5.19
C ALA A 61 -7.86 -1.42 -5.13
N ASP A 62 -8.80 -1.63 -6.05
CA ASP A 62 -9.57 -2.86 -6.14
C ASP A 62 -8.71 -4.12 -6.08
N ASN A 63 -9.23 -5.17 -5.44
CA ASN A 63 -8.55 -6.45 -5.21
C ASN A 63 -7.21 -6.32 -4.46
N ASP A 64 -7.09 -5.34 -3.55
CA ASP A 64 -5.89 -5.06 -2.77
C ASP A 64 -4.64 -4.78 -3.66
N ARG A 65 -4.85 -4.22 -4.86
CA ARG A 65 -3.72 -3.76 -5.68
C ARG A 65 -3.04 -2.58 -5.00
N VAL A 66 -1.76 -2.75 -4.67
CA VAL A 66 -0.95 -1.73 -4.00
C VAL A 66 -0.32 -0.80 -5.04
N VAL A 67 -0.47 0.50 -4.84
CA VAL A 67 0.29 1.52 -5.55
C VAL A 67 1.02 2.42 -4.55
N ILE A 68 2.32 2.59 -4.72
CA ILE A 68 3.12 3.55 -3.95
C ILE A 68 3.06 4.88 -4.73
N SER A 69 2.53 5.93 -4.09
CA SER A 69 2.27 7.25 -4.69
C SER A 69 3.28 8.32 -4.26
#